data_AF-A0A9D2L153-F1
#
_entry.id   AF-A0A9D2L153-F1
#
_cell.length_a   1.000
_cell.length_b   1.000
_cell.length_c   1.000
_cell.angle_alpha   90.00
_cell.angle_beta   90.00
_cell.angle_gamma   90.00
#
_symmetry.space_group_name_H-M   'P 1'
#
loop_
_entity.id
_entity.type
_entity.pdbx_description
1 polymer ?
#
loop_
_entity_poly.entity_id
_entity_poly.type
_entity_poly.pdbx_seq_one_letter_code
_entity_poly.pdbx_strand_id
1 'polypeptide(L)'
;MSRSVQTGNAVAKVIGYILLVLVVVGVIGVIVYFTGGFTSDFKTFYVSVDGKDVLTSAGGYKISQEMPLTVDVKYTFGSAGGDVSGYSVKIVPHVVEGKDFDFTLDDQVYSFQAETDLTAGFNIAREETSFTITPKSENGNVANVLQAVYPNNTIGGCEDKGYEDMYSLIVTSYNGEASVTLHFSIPQDAAGVTLDKEVIVF
;
A
#
# COMPACT_ATOMS: atom_id res chain seq x y z
N MET A 1 -50.75 -40.34 -30.60
CA MET A 1 -50.47 -39.00 -30.01
C MET A 1 -49.03 -38.99 -29.53
N SER A 2 -48.14 -38.21 -30.15
CA SER A 2 -46.76 -38.07 -29.66
C SER A 2 -46.42 -36.58 -29.59
N ARG A 3 -46.35 -36.05 -28.36
CA ARG A 3 -45.83 -34.73 -28.02
C ARG A 3 -44.76 -34.95 -26.95
N SER A 4 -43.52 -35.19 -27.37
CA SER A 4 -42.39 -35.24 -26.43
C SER A 4 -41.11 -34.56 -26.94
N VAL A 5 -41.12 -33.89 -28.10
CA VAL A 5 -39.89 -33.33 -28.69
C VAL A 5 -39.73 -31.81 -28.49
N GLN A 6 -40.76 -31.07 -28.06
CA GLN A 6 -40.69 -29.59 -27.98
C GLN A 6 -40.15 -29.03 -26.65
N THR A 7 -40.28 -29.75 -25.53
CA THR A 7 -39.99 -29.19 -24.20
C THR A 7 -38.49 -29.06 -23.92
N GLY A 8 -37.67 -30.03 -24.38
CA GLY A 8 -36.20 -30.00 -24.19
C GLY A 8 -35.51 -28.84 -24.90
N ASN A 9 -35.96 -28.49 -26.12
CA ASN A 9 -35.41 -27.36 -26.87
C ASN A 9 -35.78 -25.99 -26.28
N ALA A 10 -36.95 -25.87 -25.65
CA ALA A 10 -37.36 -24.63 -24.99
C ALA A 10 -36.58 -24.41 -23.69
N VAL A 11 -36.45 -25.45 -22.86
CA VAL A 11 -35.70 -25.41 -21.59
C VAL A 11 -34.21 -25.15 -21.85
N ALA A 12 -33.60 -25.82 -22.84
CA ALA A 12 -32.20 -25.60 -23.19
C ALA A 12 -31.94 -24.16 -23.68
N LYS A 13 -32.86 -23.58 -24.47
CA LYS A 13 -32.77 -22.17 -24.89
C LYS A 13 -32.84 -21.20 -23.72
N VAL A 14 -33.77 -21.42 -22.78
CA VAL A 14 -33.90 -20.58 -21.58
C VAL A 14 -32.63 -20.65 -20.73
N ILE A 15 -32.10 -21.85 -20.48
CA ILE A 15 -30.83 -22.03 -19.76
C ILE A 15 -29.69 -21.33 -20.49
N GLY A 16 -29.62 -21.45 -21.83
CA GLY A 16 -28.62 -20.77 -22.64
C GLY A 16 -28.67 -19.24 -22.51
N TYR A 17 -29.87 -18.65 -22.54
CA TYR A 17 -30.01 -17.20 -22.31
C TYR A 17 -29.63 -16.78 -20.90
N ILE A 18 -29.99 -17.56 -19.88
CA ILE A 18 -29.60 -17.28 -18.49
C ILE A 18 -28.07 -17.31 -18.35
N LEU A 19 -27.41 -18.33 -18.90
CA LEU A 19 -25.95 -18.43 -18.88
C LEU A 19 -25.30 -17.25 -19.62
N LEU A 20 -25.82 -16.86 -20.78
CA LEU A 20 -25.32 -15.70 -21.53
C LEU A 20 -25.44 -14.41 -20.71
N VAL A 21 -26.57 -14.18 -20.05
CA VAL A 21 -26.77 -13.01 -19.18
C VAL A 21 -25.80 -13.04 -18.00
N LEU A 22 -25.59 -14.20 -17.37
CA LEU A 22 -24.62 -14.33 -16.28
C LEU A 22 -23.18 -14.03 -16.71
N VAL A 23 -22.79 -14.45 -17.92
CA VAL A 23 -21.48 -14.08 -18.49
C VAL A 23 -21.38 -12.58 -18.68
N VAL A 24 -22.39 -11.93 -19.26
CA VAL A 24 -22.39 -10.48 -19.48
C VAL A 24 -22.30 -9.72 -18.16
N VAL A 25 -23.09 -10.12 -17.15
CA VAL A 25 -23.04 -9.53 -15.80
C VAL A 25 -21.67 -9.74 -15.16
N GLY A 26 -21.07 -10.93 -15.31
CA GLY A 26 -19.72 -11.21 -14.83
C GLY A 26 -18.67 -10.31 -15.46
N VAL A 27 -18.70 -10.14 -16.78
CA VAL A 27 -17.79 -9.24 -17.52
C VAL A 27 -17.96 -7.79 -17.06
N ILE A 28 -19.19 -7.31 -16.94
CA ILE A 28 -19.47 -5.95 -16.42
C ILE A 28 -18.94 -5.81 -14.99
N GLY A 29 -19.13 -6.81 -14.14
CA GLY A 29 -18.63 -6.80 -12.76
C GLY A 29 -17.11 -6.67 -12.69
N VAL A 30 -16.37 -7.39 -13.55
CA VAL A 30 -14.91 -7.27 -13.67
C VAL A 30 -14.51 -5.86 -14.10
N ILE A 31 -15.17 -5.29 -15.11
CA ILE A 31 -14.86 -3.94 -15.58
C ILE A 31 -15.15 -2.92 -14.48
N VAL A 32 -16.32 -2.99 -13.83
CA VAL A 32 -16.70 -2.12 -12.70
C VAL A 32 -15.63 -2.16 -11.61
N TYR A 33 -15.19 -3.35 -11.21
CA TYR A 33 -14.20 -3.51 -10.15
C TYR A 33 -12.86 -2.85 -10.52
N PHE A 34 -12.29 -3.20 -11.68
CA PHE A 34 -10.97 -2.71 -12.09
C PHE A 34 -10.96 -1.28 -12.63
N THR A 35 -12.11 -0.63 -12.79
CA THR A 35 -12.21 0.80 -13.18
C THR A 35 -12.61 1.70 -12.01
N GLY A 36 -12.75 1.15 -10.79
CA GLY A 36 -13.27 1.90 -9.65
C GLY A 36 -14.71 2.40 -9.90
N GLY A 37 -15.55 1.59 -10.54
CA GLY A 37 -16.91 1.94 -10.89
C GLY A 37 -17.04 2.82 -12.14
N PHE A 38 -16.19 2.58 -13.16
CA PHE A 38 -16.08 3.37 -14.40
C PHE A 38 -15.58 4.81 -14.21
N THR A 39 -14.97 5.11 -13.07
CA THR A 39 -14.44 6.44 -12.76
C THR A 39 -12.99 6.62 -13.23
N SER A 40 -12.31 5.52 -13.54
CA SER A 40 -10.92 5.50 -13.99
C SER A 40 -10.69 4.47 -15.10
N ASP A 41 -9.56 4.59 -15.80
CA ASP A 41 -9.11 3.59 -16.75
C ASP A 41 -8.95 2.23 -16.07
N PHE A 42 -9.18 1.16 -16.83
CA PHE A 42 -9.05 -0.21 -16.35
C PHE A 42 -7.65 -0.45 -15.78
N LYS A 43 -7.58 -0.74 -14.48
CA LYS A 43 -6.32 -0.95 -13.75
C LYS A 43 -5.76 -2.31 -14.07
N THR A 44 -4.60 -2.32 -14.71
CA THR A 44 -3.87 -3.54 -15.05
C THR A 44 -2.74 -3.87 -14.09
N PHE A 45 -2.43 -2.94 -13.18
CA PHE A 45 -1.42 -3.04 -12.15
C PHE A 45 -2.02 -2.59 -10.83
N TYR A 46 -1.83 -3.39 -9.78
CA TYR A 46 -2.32 -3.10 -8.45
C TYR A 46 -1.50 -3.87 -7.41
N VAL A 47 -1.76 -3.60 -6.13
CA VAL A 47 -1.13 -4.34 -5.04
C VAL A 47 -2.16 -4.97 -4.12
N SER A 48 -1.74 -5.91 -3.30
CA SER A 48 -2.55 -6.51 -2.25
C SER A 48 -1.80 -6.48 -0.94
N VAL A 49 -2.51 -6.12 0.12
CA VAL A 49 -2.00 -6.13 1.50
C VAL A 49 -3.00 -6.91 2.34
N ASP A 50 -2.53 -7.93 3.08
CA ASP A 50 -3.36 -8.81 3.90
C ASP A 50 -4.58 -9.39 3.14
N GLY A 51 -4.37 -9.74 1.87
CA GLY A 51 -5.41 -10.28 0.98
C GLY A 51 -6.44 -9.25 0.47
N LYS A 52 -6.27 -7.96 0.78
CA LYS A 52 -7.11 -6.87 0.26
C LYS A 52 -6.40 -6.14 -0.87
N ASP A 53 -7.03 -6.14 -2.04
CA ASP A 53 -6.53 -5.45 -3.22
C ASP A 53 -6.68 -3.93 -3.09
N VAL A 54 -5.62 -3.20 -3.45
CA VAL A 54 -5.55 -1.74 -3.51
C VAL A 54 -5.22 -1.34 -4.93
N LEU A 55 -6.18 -0.72 -5.62
CA LEU A 55 -6.08 -0.39 -7.04
C LEU A 55 -5.45 0.99 -7.32
N THR A 56 -5.44 1.89 -6.33
CA THR A 56 -5.01 3.29 -6.49
C THR A 56 -4.26 3.77 -5.26
N SER A 57 -4.95 3.85 -4.12
CA SER A 57 -4.32 4.20 -2.86
C SER A 57 -5.10 3.68 -1.66
N ALA A 58 -4.38 3.46 -0.56
CA ALA A 58 -4.94 3.13 0.75
C ALA A 58 -4.04 3.68 1.86
N GLY A 59 -4.59 3.93 3.03
CA GLY A 59 -3.86 4.42 4.21
C GLY A 59 -4.24 3.66 5.47
N GLY A 60 -3.67 4.08 6.60
CA GLY A 60 -3.88 3.48 7.92
C GLY A 60 -3.00 2.28 8.22
N TYR A 61 -2.00 1.98 7.37
CA TYR A 61 -1.06 0.90 7.63
C TYR A 61 -0.09 1.30 8.75
N LYS A 62 0.28 0.33 9.59
CA LYS A 62 1.25 0.52 10.66
C LYS A 62 2.38 -0.47 10.46
N ILE A 63 3.61 0.01 10.52
CA ILE A 63 4.78 -0.84 10.34
C ILE A 63 5.78 -0.67 11.49
N SER A 64 6.42 -1.75 11.88
CA SER A 64 7.58 -1.76 12.77
C SER A 64 8.52 -2.89 12.35
N GLN A 65 9.62 -3.11 13.07
CA GLN A 65 10.44 -4.30 12.80
C GLN A 65 9.71 -5.61 13.11
N GLU A 66 8.80 -5.61 14.09
CA GLU A 66 7.98 -6.76 14.48
C GLU A 66 6.70 -6.90 13.66
N MET A 67 6.23 -5.78 13.09
CA MET A 67 5.04 -5.71 12.24
C MET A 67 5.44 -5.20 10.84
N PRO A 68 6.13 -6.02 10.05
CA PRO A 68 6.48 -5.65 8.69
C PRO A 68 5.22 -5.49 7.81
N LEU A 69 5.26 -4.55 6.86
CA LEU A 69 4.24 -4.49 5.81
C LEU A 69 4.68 -5.35 4.62
N THR A 70 3.88 -6.38 4.33
CA THR A 70 4.06 -7.24 3.16
C THR A 70 3.09 -6.83 2.07
N VAL A 71 3.60 -6.66 0.86
CA VAL A 71 2.86 -6.15 -0.29
C VAL A 71 3.05 -7.12 -1.45
N ASP A 72 1.94 -7.69 -1.93
CA ASP A 72 1.91 -8.49 -3.15
C ASP A 72 1.65 -7.59 -4.35
N VAL A 73 2.47 -7.71 -5.38
CA VAL A 73 2.35 -6.96 -6.62
C VAL A 73 1.60 -7.79 -7.65
N LYS A 74 0.54 -7.24 -8.24
CA LYS A 74 -0.37 -7.96 -9.13
C LYS A 74 -0.55 -7.24 -10.46
N TYR A 75 -0.65 -8.06 -11.52
CA TYR A 75 -1.03 -7.63 -12.86
C TYR A 75 -2.28 -8.40 -13.30
N THR A 76 -3.33 -7.71 -13.76
CA THR A 76 -4.62 -8.36 -14.12
C THR A 76 -4.50 -9.27 -15.34
N PHE A 77 -3.57 -8.96 -16.25
CA PHE A 77 -3.27 -9.77 -17.41
C PHE A 77 -1.81 -10.20 -17.30
N GLY A 78 -1.57 -11.31 -16.61
CA GLY A 78 -0.25 -11.97 -16.65
C GLY A 78 0.09 -12.33 -18.09
N SER A 79 1.25 -11.87 -18.56
CA SER A 79 2.01 -12.31 -19.75
C SER A 79 1.25 -12.87 -20.96
N ALA A 80 0.07 -12.32 -21.29
CA ALA A 80 -0.61 -12.60 -22.57
C ALA A 80 0.12 -11.85 -23.71
N GLY A 81 1.43 -12.11 -23.88
CA GLY A 81 2.26 -11.51 -24.92
C GLY A 81 3.70 -11.11 -24.55
N GLY A 82 4.14 -11.24 -23.28
CA GLY A 82 5.52 -10.89 -22.89
C GLY A 82 5.81 -10.92 -21.38
N ASP A 83 7.06 -10.67 -21.00
CA ASP A 83 7.56 -10.65 -19.61
C ASP A 83 7.05 -9.42 -18.83
N VAL A 84 5.75 -9.41 -18.50
CA VAL A 84 5.14 -8.40 -17.62
C VAL A 84 5.49 -8.75 -16.18
N SER A 85 6.72 -8.45 -15.77
CA SER A 85 7.24 -8.77 -14.44
C SER A 85 8.14 -7.66 -13.90
N GLY A 86 8.14 -7.49 -12.58
CA GLY A 86 8.92 -6.49 -11.89
C GLY A 86 8.14 -5.24 -11.48
N TYR A 87 8.78 -4.43 -10.64
CA TYR A 87 8.24 -3.21 -10.07
C TYR A 87 9.36 -2.42 -9.39
N SER A 88 9.16 -1.11 -9.26
CA SER A 88 9.98 -0.25 -8.40
C SER A 88 9.18 0.17 -7.16
N VAL A 89 9.91 0.53 -6.11
CA VAL A 89 9.33 1.07 -4.88
C VAL A 89 10.11 2.28 -4.46
N LYS A 90 9.38 3.31 -4.03
CA LYS A 90 9.93 4.56 -3.50
C LYS A 90 9.11 4.97 -2.28
N ILE A 91 9.78 5.41 -1.23
CA ILE A 91 9.12 5.95 -0.03
C ILE A 91 9.38 7.45 0.02
N VAL A 92 8.33 8.23 0.24
CA VAL A 92 8.36 9.70 0.34
C VAL A 92 7.50 10.15 1.52
N PRO A 93 7.63 11.39 2.00
CA PRO A 93 6.64 11.97 2.90
C PRO A 93 5.25 11.96 2.26
N HIS A 94 4.22 11.69 3.07
CA HIS A 94 2.85 11.97 2.69
C HIS A 94 2.54 13.44 2.98
N VAL A 95 2.23 14.20 1.93
CA VAL A 95 1.87 15.62 2.05
C VAL A 95 0.46 15.75 2.62
N VAL A 96 0.38 16.15 3.90
CA VAL A 96 -0.88 16.43 4.61
C VAL A 96 -0.88 17.87 5.09
N GLU A 97 -1.92 18.62 4.74
CA GLU A 97 -2.07 20.03 5.09
C GLU A 97 -1.93 20.26 6.60
N GLY A 98 -1.07 21.22 6.97
CA GLY A 98 -0.83 21.56 8.38
C GLY A 98 -0.03 20.53 9.18
N LYS A 99 0.53 19.49 8.54
CA LYS A 99 1.38 18.47 9.18
C LYS A 99 2.87 18.60 8.84
N ASP A 100 3.23 19.52 7.95
CA ASP A 100 4.63 19.77 7.65
C ASP A 100 5.37 20.37 8.86
N PHE A 101 6.67 20.11 8.94
CA PHE A 101 7.54 20.64 9.97
C PHE A 101 8.97 20.78 9.46
N ASP A 102 9.69 21.69 10.10
CA ASP A 102 11.11 21.91 9.86
C ASP A 102 11.95 20.91 10.66
N PHE A 103 13.00 20.38 10.04
CA PHE A 103 14.07 19.64 10.70
C PHE A 103 15.43 20.21 10.28
N THR A 104 16.49 19.85 11.00
CA THR A 104 17.84 20.30 10.68
C THR A 104 18.75 19.17 10.24
N LEU A 105 19.63 19.48 9.28
CA LEU A 105 20.83 18.70 8.94
C LEU A 105 22.04 19.60 9.16
N ASP A 106 22.86 19.30 10.17
CA ASP A 106 24.01 20.14 10.55
C ASP A 106 23.62 21.63 10.66
N ASP A 107 22.56 21.90 11.41
CA ASP A 107 21.96 23.23 11.66
C ASP A 107 21.33 23.95 10.44
N GLN A 108 21.36 23.35 9.24
CA GLN A 108 20.61 23.85 8.09
C GLN A 108 19.17 23.36 8.13
N VAL A 109 18.21 24.26 7.90
CA VAL A 109 16.77 23.99 8.01
C VAL A 109 16.20 23.44 6.70
N TYR A 110 15.44 22.36 6.79
CA TYR A 110 14.72 21.71 5.69
C TYR A 110 13.28 21.41 6.11
N SER A 111 12.36 21.38 5.14
CA SER A 111 10.97 20.97 5.35
C SER A 111 10.83 19.47 5.11
N PHE A 112 10.20 18.76 6.04
CA PHE A 112 10.03 17.31 5.95
C PHE A 112 9.19 16.90 4.74
N GLN A 113 8.04 17.55 4.49
CA GLN A 113 7.19 17.21 3.34
C GLN A 113 7.78 17.64 1.99
N ALA A 114 8.88 18.40 1.97
CA ALA A 114 9.65 18.70 0.77
C ALA A 114 10.68 17.61 0.41
N GLU A 115 10.93 16.63 1.30
CA GLU A 115 11.83 15.52 1.02
C GLU A 115 11.32 14.69 -0.17
N THR A 116 12.23 14.31 -1.07
CA THR A 116 11.86 13.65 -2.32
C THR A 116 12.09 12.16 -2.32
N ASP A 117 12.88 11.61 -1.39
CA ASP A 117 13.15 10.18 -1.28
C ASP A 117 13.63 9.81 0.13
N LEU A 118 12.80 9.05 0.84
CA LEU A 118 13.08 8.50 2.17
C LEU A 118 13.35 6.99 2.12
N THR A 119 13.44 6.38 0.94
CA THR A 119 13.56 4.93 0.76
C THR A 119 14.76 4.36 1.52
N ALA A 120 15.86 5.12 1.62
CA ALA A 120 17.06 4.73 2.35
C ALA A 120 16.83 4.53 3.86
N GLY A 121 15.74 5.08 4.43
CA GLY A 121 15.35 4.87 5.83
C GLY A 121 14.73 3.51 6.14
N PHE A 122 14.50 2.69 5.12
CA PHE A 122 13.77 1.43 5.25
C PHE A 122 14.57 0.25 4.67
N ASN A 123 14.35 -0.93 5.24
CA ASN A 123 14.76 -2.19 4.65
C ASN A 123 13.64 -2.68 3.73
N ILE A 124 14.01 -3.09 2.52
CA ILE A 124 13.08 -3.63 1.53
C ILE A 124 13.59 -5.00 1.10
N ALA A 125 12.95 -6.06 1.60
CA ALA A 125 13.21 -7.42 1.17
C ALA A 125 12.32 -7.74 -0.03
N ARG A 126 12.91 -8.03 -1.19
CA ARG A 126 12.18 -8.27 -2.43
C ARG A 126 12.12 -9.75 -2.75
N GLU A 127 10.98 -10.17 -3.26
CA GLU A 127 10.75 -11.45 -3.89
C GLU A 127 10.27 -11.21 -5.34
N GLU A 128 9.85 -12.26 -6.04
CA GLU A 128 9.46 -12.18 -7.45
C GLU A 128 8.22 -11.31 -7.67
N THR A 129 7.20 -11.50 -6.83
CA THR A 129 5.90 -10.81 -6.94
C THR A 129 5.46 -10.17 -5.63
N SER A 130 6.36 -10.03 -4.67
CA SER A 130 6.06 -9.46 -3.36
C SER A 130 7.29 -8.77 -2.79
N PHE A 131 7.07 -7.93 -1.79
CA PHE A 131 8.15 -7.41 -0.97
C PHE A 131 7.65 -7.10 0.43
N THR A 132 8.61 -6.99 1.33
CA THR A 132 8.36 -6.62 2.72
C THR A 132 9.14 -5.36 3.04
N ILE A 133 8.49 -4.42 3.74
CA ILE A 133 9.13 -3.20 4.25
C ILE A 133 9.19 -3.18 5.77
N THR A 134 10.31 -2.75 6.31
CA THR A 134 10.50 -2.44 7.73
C THR A 134 11.33 -1.16 7.90
N PRO A 135 11.14 -0.38 8.97
CA PRO A 135 12.06 0.69 9.31
C PRO A 135 13.44 0.12 9.69
N LYS A 136 14.52 0.82 9.32
CA LYS A 136 15.89 0.39 9.65
C LYS A 136 16.21 0.46 11.15
N SER A 137 15.49 1.30 11.89
CA SER A 137 15.64 1.43 13.35
C SER A 137 14.53 0.69 14.10
N GLU A 138 14.88 0.11 15.23
CA GLU A 138 13.95 -0.55 16.17
C GLU A 138 12.97 0.45 16.79
N ASN A 139 13.44 1.63 17.21
CA ASN A 139 12.64 2.66 17.87
C ASN A 139 12.05 3.65 16.87
N GLY A 140 11.47 3.15 15.78
CA GLY A 140 11.20 3.88 14.55
C GLY A 140 10.45 5.22 14.71
N ASN A 141 11.22 6.29 14.93
CA ASN A 141 10.77 7.67 14.93
C ASN A 141 11.31 8.38 13.68
N VAL A 142 10.82 9.59 13.44
CA VAL A 142 11.21 10.39 12.26
C VAL A 142 12.72 10.61 12.22
N ALA A 143 13.33 10.96 13.36
CA ALA A 143 14.76 11.20 13.47
C ALA A 143 15.59 9.99 13.00
N ASN A 144 15.18 8.77 13.37
CA ASN A 144 15.84 7.55 12.98
C ASN A 144 15.72 7.26 11.48
N VAL A 145 14.56 7.54 10.88
CA VAL A 145 14.36 7.42 9.43
C VAL A 145 15.28 8.42 8.70
N LEU A 146 15.27 9.69 9.13
CA LEU A 146 16.13 10.74 8.56
C LEU A 146 17.61 10.44 8.75
N GLN A 147 18.02 9.90 9.90
CA GLN A 147 19.41 9.52 10.16
C GLN A 147 19.88 8.42 9.19
N ALA A 148 19.01 7.47 8.84
CA ALA A 148 19.33 6.44 7.87
C ALA A 148 19.36 6.96 6.41
N VAL A 149 18.62 8.03 6.11
CA VAL A 149 18.68 8.74 4.81
C VAL A 149 19.94 9.61 4.71
N TYR A 150 20.29 10.31 5.80
CA TYR A 150 21.40 11.25 5.92
C TYR A 150 22.43 10.77 6.97
N PRO A 151 23.18 9.68 6.70
CA PRO A 151 24.01 9.00 7.69
C PRO A 151 25.19 9.81 8.22
N ASN A 152 25.56 10.89 7.54
CA ASN A 152 26.72 11.72 7.89
C ASN A 152 26.34 13.08 8.49
N ASN A 153 25.05 13.32 8.71
CA ASN A 153 24.54 14.59 9.22
C ASN A 153 24.03 14.42 10.66
N THR A 154 24.14 15.50 11.44
CA THR A 154 23.45 15.63 12.72
C THR A 154 22.01 16.06 12.47
N ILE A 155 21.05 15.22 12.89
CA ILE A 155 19.62 15.46 12.75
C ILE A 155 19.07 16.16 13.99
N GLY A 156 18.15 17.13 13.83
CA GLY A 156 17.45 17.75 14.95
C GLY A 156 16.04 18.26 14.60
N GLY A 157 15.24 18.52 15.63
CA GLY A 157 13.95 19.21 15.53
C GLY A 157 12.76 18.34 15.11
N CYS A 158 12.92 17.02 15.08
CA CYS A 158 11.93 16.07 14.54
C CYS A 158 11.54 14.91 15.47
N GLU A 159 11.99 14.91 16.73
CA GLU A 159 11.90 13.79 17.67
C GLU A 159 10.44 13.34 17.93
N ASP A 160 9.52 14.28 18.08
CA ASP A 160 8.10 14.05 18.38
C ASP A 160 7.16 14.53 17.27
N LYS A 161 7.65 14.55 16.01
CA LYS A 161 6.90 15.05 14.86
C LYS A 161 6.13 13.98 14.09
N GLY A 162 6.17 12.73 14.56
CA GLY A 162 5.42 11.61 13.97
C GLY A 162 3.93 11.91 13.84
N TYR A 163 3.32 11.51 12.72
CA TYR A 163 1.87 11.58 12.52
C TYR A 163 1.37 10.37 11.74
N GLU A 164 0.06 10.15 11.81
CA GLU A 164 -0.62 9.07 11.09
C GLU A 164 -0.45 9.24 9.58
N ASP A 165 -0.15 8.13 8.89
CA ASP A 165 0.07 8.07 7.46
C ASP A 165 1.18 9.01 6.97
N MET A 166 2.21 9.23 7.80
CA MET A 166 3.34 10.11 7.51
C MET A 166 4.14 9.74 6.25
N TYR A 167 4.20 8.46 5.90
CA TYR A 167 5.00 7.98 4.78
C TYR A 167 4.09 7.45 3.67
N SER A 168 4.47 7.70 2.42
CA SER A 168 3.83 7.13 1.24
C SER A 168 4.80 6.17 0.55
N LEU A 169 4.42 4.89 0.52
CA LEU A 169 5.05 3.88 -0.32
C LEU A 169 4.41 3.93 -1.72
N ILE A 170 5.19 4.33 -2.72
CA ILE A 170 4.79 4.34 -4.12
C ILE A 170 5.34 3.09 -4.78
N VAL A 171 4.46 2.19 -5.18
CA VAL A 171 4.80 0.98 -5.95
C VAL A 171 4.50 1.28 -7.41
N THR A 172 5.49 1.13 -8.29
CA THR A 172 5.33 1.44 -9.72
C THR A 172 5.57 0.20 -10.56
N SER A 173 4.73 0.00 -11.56
CA SER A 173 4.83 -1.08 -12.55
C SER A 173 6.17 -1.08 -13.28
N TYR A 174 6.53 -2.23 -13.86
CA TYR A 174 7.80 -2.48 -14.56
C TYR A 174 8.15 -1.44 -15.64
N ASN A 175 7.15 -0.83 -16.29
CA ASN A 175 7.31 0.15 -17.35
C ASN A 175 7.12 1.61 -16.89
N GLY A 176 6.80 1.84 -15.62
CA GLY A 176 6.59 3.19 -15.09
C GLY A 176 5.22 3.81 -15.37
N GLU A 177 4.31 3.14 -16.07
CA GLU A 177 3.06 3.74 -16.54
C GLU A 177 1.93 3.74 -15.50
N ALA A 178 1.99 2.82 -14.55
CA ALA A 178 1.01 2.69 -13.47
C ALA A 178 1.69 2.63 -12.10
N SER A 179 1.06 3.25 -11.10
CA SER A 179 1.51 3.22 -9.71
C SER A 179 0.34 3.08 -8.73
N VAL A 180 0.62 2.48 -7.58
CA VAL A 180 -0.26 2.43 -6.41
C VAL A 180 0.46 3.01 -5.19
N THR A 181 -0.26 3.77 -4.38
CA THR A 181 0.30 4.44 -3.20
C THR A 181 -0.30 3.89 -1.91
N LEU A 182 0.55 3.43 -0.99
CA LEU A 182 0.14 2.98 0.34
C LEU A 182 0.69 3.96 1.38
N HIS A 183 -0.19 4.55 2.20
CA HIS A 183 0.20 5.44 3.28
C HIS A 183 0.34 4.66 4.58
N PHE A 184 1.42 4.89 5.31
CA PHE A 184 1.71 4.16 6.53
C PHE A 184 2.36 5.02 7.60
N SER A 185 2.26 4.54 8.84
CA SER A 185 2.86 5.13 10.03
C SER A 185 3.85 4.16 10.65
N ILE A 186 4.82 4.70 11.37
CA ILE A 186 5.62 3.90 12.31
C ILE A 186 5.10 4.21 13.71
N PRO A 187 4.54 3.23 14.44
CA PRO A 187 4.10 3.45 15.82
C PRO A 187 5.30 3.86 16.67
N GLN A 188 5.15 4.95 17.42
CA GLN A 188 6.07 5.24 18.50
C GLN A 188 5.67 4.40 19.70
N ASP A 189 6.64 3.76 20.35
CA ASP A 189 6.40 3.17 21.66
C ASP A 189 5.93 4.27 22.61
N ALA A 190 4.75 4.10 23.18
CA ALA A 190 4.37 4.93 24.32
C ALA A 190 5.40 4.65 25.41
N ALA A 191 6.20 5.66 25.76
CA ALA A 191 7.08 5.59 26.92
C ALA A 191 6.28 5.00 28.08
N GLY A 192 6.72 3.83 28.56
CA GLY A 192 5.96 2.97 29.44
C GLY A 192 5.31 3.77 30.57
N VAL A 193 4.02 3.56 30.78
CA VAL A 193 3.38 3.97 32.03
C VAL A 193 4.01 3.13 33.13
N THR A 194 5.10 3.62 33.72
CA THR A 194 5.63 3.11 34.97
C THR A 194 4.61 3.51 36.04
N LEU A 195 3.69 2.59 36.36
CA LEU A 195 2.86 2.71 37.56
C LEU A 195 3.80 2.60 38.76
N ASP A 196 4.21 3.76 39.27
CA ASP A 196 4.95 3.84 40.52
C ASP A 196 4.00 3.41 41.64
N LYS A 197 4.11 2.14 42.04
CA LYS A 197 3.29 1.56 43.10
C LYS A 197 3.97 1.82 44.43
N GLU A 198 4.22 3.09 44.75
CA GLU A 198 4.61 3.47 46.09
C GLU A 198 3.38 3.44 47.00
N VAL A 199 3.28 2.33 47.73
CA VAL A 199 2.58 2.16 49.02
C VAL A 199 1.05 2.05 48.96
N ILE A 200 0.54 0.83 49.17
CA ILE A 200 -0.77 0.62 49.80
C ILE A 200 -0.51 0.57 51.31
N VAL A 201 -0.91 1.62 52.04
CA VAL A 201 -0.98 1.57 53.51
C VAL A 201 -2.26 0.83 53.87
N PHE A 202 -2.15 -0.27 54.61
CA PHE A 202 -3.27 -0.90 55.32
C PHE A 202 -3.31 -0.38 56.76
#